data_AF-A0A1B0EZV4-F1
#
_entry.id   AF-A0A1B0EZV4-F1
#
_cell.length_a   1.000
_cell.length_b   1.000
_cell.length_c   1.000
_cell.angle_alpha   90.00
_cell.angle_beta   90.00
_cell.angle_gamma   90.00
#
_symmetry.space_group_name_H-M   'P 1'
#
loop_
_entity.id
_entity.type
_entity.pdbx_description
1 polymer ?
#
loop_
_entity_poly.entity_id
_entity_poly.type
_entity_poly.pdbx_seq_one_letter_code
_entity_poly.pdbx_strand_id
1 'polypeptide(L)'
;MSRDYIRLQLNEQLRCLDVRVEFQVSLIQELQDFFRKRGEVELDYSKSLEKMAKSLLLRHKEQKQKREQWPLFSSYACWQQMINHTKSLSKDHATLADIYSTHLVMRLQTVIDDIQRIYRRCREIGYETHEEILRVLQELHTTMKTYHSYQTECKAAEAKLRTAENQRTKLQQTIPKEKLDRSKKYRLIEKEVLKRRNKYSDARLKALKAKNEYQLCLEASNTTIHKYFVEDLSDLIDVQKKC
;
A
#
# COMPACT_ATOMS: atom_id res chain seq x y z
N MET A 1 22.39 2.52 3.31
CA MET A 1 21.08 3.17 3.10
C MET A 1 20.58 3.67 4.45
N SER A 2 20.26 4.95 4.60
CA SER A 2 19.81 5.47 5.91
C SER A 2 18.33 5.12 6.16
N ARG A 3 17.95 4.93 7.42
CA ARG A 3 16.54 4.68 7.82
C ARG A 3 15.59 5.76 7.28
N ASP A 4 16.06 7.00 7.23
CA ASP A 4 15.26 8.13 6.77
C ASP A 4 15.03 8.09 5.24
N TYR A 5 15.97 7.53 4.47
CA TYR A 5 15.75 7.23 3.05
C TYR A 5 14.65 6.18 2.85
N ILE A 6 14.66 5.12 3.66
CA ILE A 6 13.62 4.08 3.60
C ILE A 6 12.25 4.68 3.95
N ARG A 7 12.16 5.45 5.03
CA ARG A 7 10.91 6.15 5.41
C ARG A 7 10.39 7.03 4.26
N LEU A 8 11.26 7.78 3.62
CA LEU A 8 10.87 8.63 2.49
C LEU A 8 10.29 7.81 1.33
N GLN A 9 10.92 6.69 0.98
CA GLN A 9 10.43 5.81 -0.08
C GLN A 9 9.08 5.16 0.26
N LEU A 10 8.90 4.71 1.51
CA LEU A 10 7.64 4.13 1.97
C LEU A 10 6.49 5.15 1.92
N ASN A 11 6.75 6.39 2.35
CA ASN A 11 5.78 7.49 2.23
C ASN A 11 5.43 7.81 0.77
N GLU A 12 6.42 7.78 -0.12
CA GLU A 12 6.19 8.00 -1.54
C GLU A 12 5.33 6.89 -2.16
N GLN A 13 5.48 5.64 -1.70
CA GLN A 13 4.61 4.54 -2.14
C GLN A 13 3.16 4.77 -1.74
N LEU A 14 2.88 5.24 -0.51
CA LEU A 14 1.52 5.62 -0.11
C LEU A 14 0.99 6.78 -0.95
N ARG A 15 1.81 7.81 -1.22
CA ARG A 15 1.42 8.94 -2.09
C ARG A 15 1.04 8.48 -3.49
N CYS A 16 1.73 7.48 -4.05
CA CYS A 16 1.37 6.89 -5.33
C CYS A 16 -0.01 6.20 -5.29
N LEU A 17 -0.37 5.55 -4.18
CA LEU A 17 -1.71 4.97 -4.00
C LEU A 17 -2.78 6.07 -3.96
N ASP A 18 -2.50 7.16 -3.24
CA ASP A 18 -3.40 8.32 -3.11
C ASP A 18 -3.67 8.93 -4.50
N VAL A 19 -2.63 9.22 -5.28
CA VAL A 19 -2.75 9.76 -6.64
C VAL A 19 -3.50 8.80 -7.57
N ARG A 20 -3.28 7.50 -7.44
CA ARG A 20 -3.92 6.51 -8.30
C ARG A 20 -5.43 6.43 -8.07
N VAL A 21 -5.88 6.49 -6.82
CA VAL A 21 -7.32 6.49 -6.51
C VAL A 21 -7.99 7.77 -7.01
N GLU A 22 -7.30 8.92 -6.90
CA GLU A 22 -7.79 10.20 -7.43
C GLU A 22 -8.04 10.13 -8.94
N PHE A 23 -7.10 9.56 -9.71
CA PHE A 23 -7.26 9.38 -11.15
C PHE A 23 -8.43 8.45 -11.50
N GLN A 24 -8.57 7.32 -10.80
CA GLN A 24 -9.67 6.38 -11.05
C GLN A 24 -11.04 7.04 -10.76
N VAL A 25 -11.16 7.75 -9.64
CA VAL A 25 -12.39 8.46 -9.28
C VAL A 25 -12.72 9.55 -10.30
N SER A 26 -11.72 10.33 -10.73
CA SER A 26 -11.90 11.37 -11.76
C SER A 26 -12.41 10.79 -13.08
N LEU A 27 -11.84 9.67 -13.54
CA LEU A 27 -12.28 9.00 -14.76
C LEU A 27 -13.76 8.54 -14.67
N ILE A 28 -14.16 8.00 -13.53
CA ILE A 28 -15.55 7.54 -13.34
C ILE A 28 -16.51 8.73 -13.24
N GLN A 29 -16.09 9.85 -12.66
CA GLN A 29 -16.86 11.08 -12.64
C GLN A 29 -17.08 11.65 -14.05
N GLU A 30 -16.04 11.64 -14.90
CA GLU A 30 -16.19 12.00 -16.32
C GLU A 30 -17.20 11.09 -17.04
N LEU A 31 -17.19 9.79 -16.74
CA LEU A 31 -18.20 8.85 -17.27
C LEU A 31 -19.61 9.16 -16.76
N GLN A 32 -19.78 9.53 -15.48
CA GLN A 32 -21.08 9.95 -14.96
C GLN A 32 -21.59 11.18 -15.71
N ASP A 33 -20.74 12.19 -15.92
CA ASP A 33 -21.11 13.41 -16.65
C ASP A 33 -21.48 13.12 -18.11
N PHE A 34 -20.73 12.23 -18.76
CA PHE A 34 -21.06 11.74 -20.09
C PHE A 34 -22.46 11.12 -20.13
N PHE A 35 -22.80 10.24 -19.19
CA PHE A 35 -24.12 9.59 -19.17
C PHE A 35 -25.26 10.52 -18.80
N ARG A 36 -25.04 11.48 -17.89
CA ARG A 36 -26.00 12.58 -17.65
C ARG A 36 -26.28 13.32 -18.95
N LYS A 37 -25.23 13.72 -19.67
CA LYS A 37 -25.38 14.46 -20.92
C LYS A 37 -26.03 13.63 -22.02
N ARG A 38 -25.68 12.34 -22.10
CA ARG A 38 -26.29 11.40 -23.04
C ARG A 38 -27.78 11.25 -22.76
N GLY A 39 -28.18 11.11 -21.49
CA GLY A 39 -29.58 11.00 -21.12
C GLY A 39 -30.38 12.26 -21.44
N GLU A 40 -29.81 13.45 -21.29
CA GLU A 40 -30.44 14.71 -21.75
C GLU A 40 -30.75 14.68 -23.26
N VAL A 41 -29.77 14.25 -24.07
CA VAL A 41 -29.94 14.16 -25.54
C VAL A 41 -31.03 13.15 -25.92
N GLU A 42 -31.05 11.98 -25.28
CA GLU A 42 -32.09 10.97 -25.50
C GLU A 42 -33.48 11.50 -25.11
N LEU A 43 -33.58 12.24 -23.99
CA LEU A 43 -34.83 12.82 -23.53
C LEU A 43 -35.34 13.91 -24.49
N ASP A 44 -34.46 14.75 -25.01
CA ASP A 44 -34.83 15.79 -25.98
C ASP A 44 -35.27 15.18 -27.33
N TYR A 45 -34.63 14.08 -27.75
CA TYR A 45 -35.09 13.32 -28.91
C TYR A 45 -36.46 12.70 -28.67
N SER A 46 -36.68 12.09 -27.50
CA SER A 46 -37.99 11.56 -27.09
C SER A 46 -39.09 12.63 -27.14
N LYS A 47 -38.84 13.82 -26.57
CA LYS A 47 -39.79 14.96 -26.59
C LYS A 47 -40.09 15.42 -28.02
N SER A 48 -39.07 15.42 -28.88
CA SER A 48 -39.23 15.81 -30.29
C SER A 48 -40.10 14.83 -31.07
N LEU A 49 -39.92 13.52 -30.86
CA LEU A 49 -40.78 12.48 -31.43
C LEU A 49 -42.23 12.59 -30.93
N GLU A 50 -42.42 12.78 -29.63
CA GLU A 50 -43.76 12.93 -29.04
C GLU A 50 -44.48 14.17 -29.59
N LYS A 51 -43.76 15.30 -29.72
CA LYS A 51 -44.28 16.53 -30.32
C LYS A 51 -44.68 16.33 -31.77
N MET A 52 -43.87 15.63 -32.57
CA MET A 52 -44.17 15.30 -33.96
C MET A 52 -45.43 14.44 -34.07
N ALA A 53 -45.51 13.36 -33.28
CA ALA A 53 -46.66 12.47 -33.26
C ALA A 53 -47.96 13.19 -32.84
N LYS A 54 -47.89 14.05 -31.81
CA LYS A 54 -49.03 14.89 -31.37
C LYS A 54 -49.47 15.88 -32.45
N SER A 55 -48.53 16.52 -33.13
CA SER A 55 -48.84 17.49 -34.20
C SER A 55 -49.57 16.82 -35.37
N LEU A 56 -49.12 15.64 -35.80
CA LEU A 56 -49.78 14.86 -36.85
C LEU A 56 -51.19 14.43 -36.46
N LEU A 57 -51.38 13.99 -35.21
CA LEU A 57 -52.70 13.62 -34.70
C LEU A 57 -53.66 14.80 -34.60
N LEU A 58 -53.17 15.98 -34.19
CA LEU A 58 -53.98 17.19 -34.10
C LEU A 58 -54.49 17.61 -35.49
N ARG A 59 -53.59 17.70 -36.48
CA ARG A 59 -53.95 18.00 -37.88
C ARG A 59 -54.98 17.01 -38.43
N HIS A 60 -54.82 15.72 -38.12
CA HIS A 60 -55.78 14.71 -38.53
C HIS A 60 -57.16 14.92 -37.88
N LYS A 61 -57.20 15.25 -36.58
CA LYS A 61 -58.45 15.50 -35.85
C LYS A 61 -59.21 16.71 -36.41
N GLU A 62 -58.52 17.78 -36.79
CA GLU A 62 -59.09 18.99 -37.39
C GLU A 62 -59.76 18.74 -38.75
N GLN A 63 -59.32 17.71 -39.48
CA GLN A 63 -59.83 17.38 -40.81
C GLN A 63 -60.83 16.21 -40.82
N LYS A 64 -61.24 15.72 -39.64
CA LYS A 64 -62.05 14.49 -39.48
C LYS A 64 -63.39 14.54 -40.21
N GLN A 65 -64.08 15.68 -40.22
CA GLN A 65 -65.38 15.85 -40.89
C GLN A 65 -65.29 15.74 -42.43
N LYS A 66 -64.11 15.98 -43.02
CA LYS A 66 -63.89 15.89 -44.47
C LYS A 66 -63.41 14.50 -44.92
N ARG A 67 -63.32 13.54 -43.99
CA ARG A 67 -62.48 12.34 -44.11
C ARG A 67 -63.12 11.08 -43.51
N GLU A 68 -64.46 10.99 -43.52
CA GLU A 68 -65.19 9.90 -42.85
C GLU A 68 -64.91 8.50 -43.43
N GLN A 69 -64.61 8.40 -44.73
CA GLN A 69 -64.30 7.13 -45.39
C GLN A 69 -62.83 6.67 -45.19
N TRP A 70 -61.99 7.50 -44.57
CA TRP A 70 -60.55 7.24 -44.47
C TRP A 70 -60.17 5.92 -43.78
N PRO A 71 -60.86 5.50 -42.70
CA PRO A 71 -60.60 4.21 -42.07
C PRO A 71 -60.74 2.99 -43.00
N LEU A 72 -61.39 3.13 -44.16
CA LEU A 72 -61.57 2.06 -45.13
C LEU A 72 -60.33 1.84 -46.03
N PHE A 73 -59.37 2.77 -46.04
CA PHE A 73 -58.19 2.68 -46.91
C PHE A 73 -56.98 2.08 -46.18
N SER A 74 -56.26 1.17 -46.83
CA SER A 74 -55.01 0.59 -46.31
C SER A 74 -53.94 1.65 -46.00
N SER A 75 -53.89 2.73 -46.79
CA SER A 75 -52.97 3.85 -46.55
C SER A 75 -53.24 4.56 -45.21
N TYR A 76 -54.49 4.60 -44.75
CA TYR A 76 -54.83 5.11 -43.42
C TYR A 76 -54.32 4.19 -42.31
N ALA A 77 -54.42 2.88 -42.48
CA ALA A 77 -53.84 1.90 -41.55
C ALA A 77 -52.32 2.05 -41.46
N CYS A 78 -51.62 2.22 -42.60
CA CYS A 78 -50.18 2.50 -42.62
C CYS A 78 -49.83 3.80 -41.87
N TRP A 79 -50.59 4.87 -42.09
CA TRP A 79 -50.41 6.14 -41.39
C TRP A 79 -50.59 5.99 -39.87
N GLN A 80 -51.62 5.26 -39.42
CA GLN A 80 -51.89 5.02 -38.01
C GLN A 80 -50.76 4.19 -37.37
N GLN A 81 -50.27 3.16 -38.06
CA GLN A 81 -49.13 2.37 -37.60
C GLN A 81 -47.86 3.21 -37.46
N MET A 82 -47.57 4.07 -38.44
CA MET A 82 -46.42 4.99 -38.39
C MET A 82 -46.47 5.88 -37.14
N ILE A 83 -47.61 6.51 -36.85
CA ILE A 83 -47.76 7.34 -35.65
C ILE A 83 -47.59 6.54 -34.36
N ASN A 84 -48.17 5.34 -34.31
CA ASN A 84 -48.04 4.47 -33.15
C ASN A 84 -46.58 4.05 -32.93
N HIS A 85 -45.84 3.76 -34.01
CA HIS A 85 -44.41 3.46 -33.93
C HIS A 85 -43.59 4.65 -33.44
N THR A 86 -43.85 5.87 -33.94
CA THR A 86 -43.19 7.09 -33.45
C THR A 86 -43.44 7.33 -31.96
N LYS A 87 -44.66 7.09 -31.48
CA LYS A 87 -45.00 7.18 -30.05
C LYS A 87 -44.30 6.11 -29.21
N SER A 88 -44.22 4.88 -29.72
CA SER A 88 -43.48 3.80 -29.06
C SER A 88 -42.01 4.18 -28.92
N LEU A 89 -41.39 4.61 -30.02
CA LEU A 89 -39.99 5.02 -30.05
C LEU A 89 -39.71 6.19 -29.10
N SER A 90 -40.62 7.17 -29.02
CA SER A 90 -40.51 8.25 -28.01
C SER A 90 -40.45 7.70 -26.57
N LYS A 91 -41.31 6.75 -26.21
CA LYS A 91 -41.31 6.13 -24.87
C LYS A 91 -40.03 5.34 -24.61
N ASP A 92 -39.53 4.63 -25.62
CA ASP A 92 -38.28 3.87 -25.53
C ASP A 92 -37.10 4.81 -25.25
N HIS A 93 -36.99 5.93 -25.98
CA HIS A 93 -35.97 6.95 -25.74
C HIS A 93 -36.12 7.64 -24.37
N ALA A 94 -37.34 7.88 -23.90
CA ALA A 94 -37.56 8.42 -22.55
C ALA A 94 -37.08 7.44 -21.47
N THR A 95 -37.32 6.14 -21.67
CA THR A 95 -36.84 5.08 -20.77
C THR A 95 -35.32 5.01 -20.80
N LEU A 96 -34.72 5.06 -21.99
CA LEU A 96 -33.27 5.06 -22.16
C LEU A 96 -32.61 6.28 -21.48
N ALA A 97 -33.23 7.44 -21.58
CA ALA A 97 -32.78 8.65 -20.89
C ALA A 97 -32.73 8.46 -19.36
N ASP A 98 -33.77 7.86 -18.76
CA ASP A 98 -33.79 7.55 -17.32
C ASP A 98 -32.71 6.53 -16.95
N ILE A 99 -32.53 5.48 -17.76
CA ILE A 99 -31.46 4.48 -17.54
C ILE A 99 -30.08 5.16 -17.51
N TYR A 100 -29.79 6.06 -18.46
CA TYR A 100 -28.51 6.76 -18.50
C TYR A 100 -28.33 7.74 -17.35
N SER A 101 -29.29 8.65 -17.13
CA SER A 101 -29.13 9.75 -16.17
C SER A 101 -29.31 9.32 -14.72
N THR A 102 -30.08 8.26 -14.46
CA THR A 102 -30.42 7.81 -13.11
C THR A 102 -29.67 6.54 -12.76
N HIS A 103 -29.99 5.43 -13.43
CA HIS A 103 -29.53 4.09 -13.01
C HIS A 103 -28.03 3.93 -13.20
N LEU A 104 -27.50 4.33 -14.36
CA LEU A 104 -26.09 4.17 -14.65
C LEU A 104 -25.21 5.11 -13.82
N VAL A 105 -25.64 6.37 -13.65
CA VAL A 105 -24.96 7.34 -12.77
C VAL A 105 -24.91 6.83 -11.33
N MET A 106 -26.01 6.29 -10.79
CA MET A 106 -26.04 5.69 -9.46
C MET A 106 -25.09 4.50 -9.34
N ARG A 107 -25.07 3.60 -10.34
CA ARG A 107 -24.13 2.46 -10.33
C ARG A 107 -22.68 2.91 -10.34
N LEU A 108 -22.34 3.90 -11.16
CA LEU A 108 -20.99 4.48 -11.18
C LEU A 108 -20.64 5.14 -9.85
N GLN A 109 -21.61 5.76 -9.16
CA GLN A 109 -21.40 6.30 -7.81
C GLN A 109 -21.06 5.19 -6.82
N THR A 110 -21.78 4.06 -6.84
CA THR A 110 -21.44 2.90 -6.01
C THR A 110 -20.03 2.38 -6.28
N VAL A 111 -19.60 2.35 -7.54
CA VAL A 111 -18.22 1.98 -7.90
C VAL A 111 -17.19 2.94 -7.29
N ILE A 112 -17.44 4.26 -7.34
CA ILE A 112 -16.58 5.26 -6.66
C ILE A 112 -16.50 4.96 -5.16
N ASP A 113 -17.64 4.73 -4.50
CA ASP A 113 -17.69 4.49 -3.06
C ASP A 113 -16.93 3.21 -2.68
N ASP A 114 -17.05 2.15 -3.49
CA ASP A 114 -16.34 0.88 -3.32
C ASP A 114 -14.83 1.05 -3.51
N ILE A 115 -14.40 1.73 -4.57
CA ILE A 115 -12.98 2.04 -4.82
C ILE A 115 -12.39 2.80 -3.63
N GLN A 116 -13.07 3.84 -3.15
CA GLN A 116 -12.60 4.62 -2.00
C GLN A 116 -12.56 3.79 -0.72
N ARG A 117 -13.54 2.90 -0.49
CA ARG A 117 -13.54 1.99 0.67
C ARG A 117 -12.36 1.02 0.63
N ILE A 118 -12.09 0.42 -0.53
CA ILE A 118 -10.98 -0.51 -0.72
C ILE A 118 -9.65 0.21 -0.57
N TYR A 119 -9.50 1.40 -1.18
CA TYR A 119 -8.32 2.23 -1.01
C TYR A 119 -8.02 2.55 0.46
N ARG A 120 -9.02 2.98 1.26
CA ARG A 120 -8.82 3.24 2.69
C ARG A 120 -8.24 2.02 3.39
N ARG A 121 -8.78 0.83 3.11
CA ARG A 121 -8.30 -0.42 3.70
C ARG A 121 -6.88 -0.79 3.25
N CYS A 122 -6.59 -0.67 1.95
CA CYS A 122 -5.24 -0.90 1.42
C CYS A 122 -4.22 0.08 2.02
N ARG A 123 -4.59 1.34 2.20
CA ARG A 123 -3.73 2.36 2.78
C ARG A 123 -3.46 2.13 4.27
N GLU A 124 -4.46 1.70 5.03
CA GLU A 124 -4.30 1.26 6.43
C GLU A 124 -3.31 0.09 6.53
N ILE A 125 -3.53 -0.96 5.73
CA ILE A 125 -2.65 -2.15 5.72
C ILE A 125 -1.22 -1.75 5.33
N GLY A 126 -1.05 -0.98 4.25
CA GLY A 126 0.25 -0.50 3.81
C GLY A 126 0.97 0.32 4.90
N TYR A 127 0.24 1.20 5.59
CA TYR A 127 0.77 1.98 6.71
C TYR A 127 1.22 1.09 7.88
N GLU A 128 0.40 0.12 8.30
CA GLU A 128 0.75 -0.83 9.36
C GLU A 128 2.01 -1.62 9.01
N THR A 129 2.12 -2.10 7.76
CA THR A 129 3.32 -2.80 7.28
C THR A 129 4.55 -1.89 7.25
N HIS A 130 4.40 -0.62 6.86
CA HIS A 130 5.49 0.36 6.85
C HIS A 130 6.00 0.66 8.26
N GLU A 131 5.08 0.84 9.23
CA GLU A 131 5.44 1.05 10.63
C GLU A 131 6.19 -0.16 11.21
N GLU A 132 5.77 -1.38 10.86
CA GLU A 132 6.47 -2.60 11.26
C GLU A 132 7.90 -2.68 10.70
N ILE A 133 8.10 -2.33 9.43
CA ILE A 133 9.43 -2.23 8.81
C ILE A 133 10.30 -1.21 9.57
N LEU A 134 9.76 -0.03 9.87
CA LEU A 134 10.49 1.00 10.59
C LEU A 134 10.84 0.56 12.02
N ARG A 135 9.95 -0.19 12.68
CA ARG A 135 10.16 -0.75 14.01
C ARG A 135 11.29 -1.78 14.02
N VAL A 136 11.29 -2.77 13.12
CA VAL A 136 12.35 -3.78 13.07
C VAL A 136 13.70 -3.17 12.69
N LEU A 137 13.72 -2.17 11.80
CA LEU A 137 14.94 -1.41 11.47
C LEU A 137 15.48 -0.61 12.66
N GLN A 138 14.60 -0.04 13.49
CA GLN A 138 14.99 0.68 14.70
C GLN A 138 15.58 -0.27 15.76
N GLU A 139 14.97 -1.44 15.92
CA GLU A 139 15.45 -2.50 16.80
C GLU A 139 16.84 -2.98 16.36
N LEU A 140 17.00 -3.29 15.06
CA LEU A 140 18.28 -3.67 14.45
C LEU A 140 19.38 -2.63 14.70
N HIS A 141 19.08 -1.35 14.52
CA HIS A 141 20.05 -0.29 14.76
C HIS A 141 20.46 -0.19 16.24
N THR A 142 19.52 -0.43 17.16
CA THR A 142 19.76 -0.42 18.60
C THR A 142 20.61 -1.61 19.06
N THR A 143 20.31 -2.81 18.57
CA THR A 143 21.08 -4.03 18.87
C THR A 143 22.48 -3.96 18.25
N MET A 144 22.60 -3.41 17.04
CA MET A 144 23.89 -3.12 16.40
C MET A 144 24.75 -2.21 17.27
N LYS A 145 24.22 -1.06 17.74
CA LYS A 145 24.97 -0.13 18.62
C LYS A 145 25.43 -0.81 19.91
N THR A 146 24.57 -1.61 20.51
CA THR A 146 24.87 -2.38 21.74
C THR A 146 26.00 -3.37 21.50
N TYR A 147 25.94 -4.13 20.40
CA TYR A 147 27.01 -5.04 20.00
C TYR A 147 28.35 -4.32 19.82
N HIS A 148 28.38 -3.20 19.08
CA HIS A 148 29.61 -2.45 18.84
C HIS A 148 30.23 -1.89 20.14
N SER A 149 29.39 -1.45 21.08
CA SER A 149 29.83 -1.01 22.40
C SER A 149 30.52 -2.15 23.17
N TYR A 150 29.85 -3.30 23.32
CA TYR A 150 30.43 -4.45 24.03
C TYR A 150 31.63 -5.06 23.32
N GLN A 151 31.67 -5.03 21.98
CA GLN A 151 32.83 -5.46 21.23
C GLN A 151 34.05 -4.56 21.52
N THR A 152 33.83 -3.25 21.67
CA THR A 152 34.88 -2.28 22.02
C THR A 152 35.39 -2.52 23.45
N GLU A 153 34.50 -2.73 24.41
CA GLU A 153 34.85 -3.09 25.79
C GLU A 153 35.64 -4.41 25.85
N CYS A 154 35.21 -5.43 25.10
CA CYS A 154 35.88 -6.72 25.02
C CYS A 154 37.31 -6.59 24.47
N LYS A 155 37.51 -5.84 23.38
CA LYS A 155 38.84 -5.55 22.80
C LYS A 155 39.74 -4.83 23.81
N ALA A 156 39.19 -3.87 24.57
CA ALA A 156 39.94 -3.17 25.61
C ALA A 156 40.34 -4.10 26.79
N ALA A 157 39.47 -5.02 27.19
CA ALA A 157 39.76 -6.02 28.22
C ALA A 157 40.83 -7.03 27.74
N GLU A 158 40.78 -7.44 26.48
CA GLU A 158 41.76 -8.32 25.84
C GLU A 158 43.15 -7.67 25.78
N ALA A 159 43.25 -6.40 25.35
CA ALA A 159 44.52 -5.66 25.32
C ALA A 159 45.16 -5.55 26.72
N LYS A 160 44.33 -5.32 27.75
CA LYS A 160 44.73 -5.29 29.15
C LYS A 160 45.23 -6.65 29.65
N LEU A 161 44.55 -7.74 29.28
CA LEU A 161 44.99 -9.11 29.60
C LEU A 161 46.34 -9.42 28.93
N ARG A 162 46.45 -9.16 27.63
CA ARG A 162 47.68 -9.39 26.85
C ARG A 162 48.89 -8.66 27.44
N THR A 163 48.68 -7.44 27.93
CA THR A 163 49.73 -6.66 28.62
C THR A 163 50.18 -7.33 29.92
N ALA A 164 49.25 -7.82 30.74
CA ALA A 164 49.56 -8.53 31.99
C ALA A 164 50.24 -9.89 31.71
N GLU A 165 49.79 -10.63 30.71
CA GLU A 165 50.42 -11.89 30.27
C GLU A 165 51.85 -11.67 29.78
N ASN A 166 52.09 -10.62 29.00
CA ASN A 166 53.45 -10.25 28.57
C ASN A 166 54.37 -9.92 29.76
N GLN A 167 53.85 -9.23 30.79
CA GLN A 167 54.61 -8.98 32.03
C GLN A 167 54.93 -10.27 32.79
N ARG A 168 53.97 -11.21 32.86
CA ARG A 168 54.17 -12.53 33.47
C ARG A 168 55.26 -13.32 32.74
N THR A 169 55.21 -13.37 31.41
CA THR A 169 56.19 -14.09 30.58
C THR A 169 57.60 -13.52 30.74
N LYS A 170 57.74 -12.18 30.80
CA LYS A 170 59.03 -11.53 31.09
C LYS A 170 59.59 -11.96 32.45
N LEU A 171 58.77 -11.97 33.51
CA LEU A 171 59.20 -12.40 34.84
C LEU A 171 59.57 -13.89 34.90
N GLN A 172 58.86 -14.76 34.15
CA GLN A 172 59.22 -16.17 33.99
C GLN A 172 60.59 -16.38 33.35
N GLN A 173 61.01 -15.49 32.45
CA GLN A 173 62.32 -15.55 31.82
C GLN A 173 63.44 -15.01 32.72
N THR A 174 63.12 -14.06 33.62
CA THR A 174 64.12 -13.42 34.49
C THR A 174 64.35 -14.18 35.80
N ILE A 175 63.33 -14.87 36.33
CA ILE A 175 63.40 -15.56 37.62
C ILE A 175 63.67 -17.05 37.39
N PRO A 176 64.69 -17.67 38.04
CA PRO A 176 64.91 -19.11 37.96
C PRO A 176 63.66 -19.91 38.37
N LYS A 177 63.32 -20.97 37.61
CA LYS A 177 62.10 -21.79 37.81
C LYS A 177 61.86 -22.22 39.25
N GLU A 178 62.90 -22.61 39.96
CA GLU A 178 62.84 -23.09 41.35
C GLU A 178 62.47 -21.99 42.36
N LYS A 179 62.64 -20.71 42.00
CA LYS A 179 62.37 -19.55 42.85
C LYS A 179 61.09 -18.80 42.47
N LEU A 180 60.44 -19.18 41.37
CA LEU A 180 59.22 -18.52 40.88
C LEU A 180 58.11 -18.53 41.94
N ASP A 181 57.84 -19.68 42.54
CA ASP A 181 56.81 -19.83 43.56
C ASP A 181 57.14 -19.06 44.84
N ARG A 182 58.41 -18.77 45.12
CA ARG A 182 58.83 -17.96 46.28
C ARG A 182 58.80 -16.45 46.00
N SER A 183 58.69 -16.03 44.73
CA SER A 183 58.69 -14.62 44.34
C SER A 183 57.33 -13.97 44.59
N LYS A 184 57.27 -13.05 45.57
CA LYS A 184 56.08 -12.23 45.85
C LYS A 184 55.61 -11.44 44.61
N LYS A 185 56.55 -10.91 43.82
CA LYS A 185 56.27 -10.15 42.59
C LYS A 185 55.61 -11.02 41.53
N TYR A 186 56.07 -12.26 41.37
CA TYR A 186 55.48 -13.20 40.42
C TYR A 186 54.05 -13.58 40.81
N ARG A 187 53.82 -13.98 42.08
CA ARG A 187 52.46 -14.29 42.58
C ARG A 187 51.47 -13.13 42.41
N LEU A 188 51.93 -11.89 42.56
CA LEU A 188 51.09 -10.71 42.40
C LEU A 188 50.67 -10.50 40.94
N ILE A 189 51.61 -10.66 39.99
CA ILE A 189 51.31 -10.61 38.55
C ILE A 189 50.42 -11.78 38.13
N GLU A 190 50.63 -12.97 38.67
CA GLU A 190 49.77 -14.13 38.40
C GLU A 190 48.32 -13.91 38.84
N LYS A 191 48.11 -13.36 40.05
CA LYS A 191 46.78 -12.93 40.52
C LYS A 191 46.17 -11.86 39.61
N GLU A 192 46.96 -10.88 39.15
CA GLU A 192 46.48 -9.85 38.24
C GLU A 192 46.12 -10.42 36.86
N VAL A 193 46.91 -11.36 36.31
CA VAL A 193 46.57 -12.07 35.07
C VAL A 193 45.26 -12.83 35.23
N LEU A 194 45.08 -13.57 36.33
CA LEU A 194 43.82 -14.29 36.59
C LEU A 194 42.63 -13.33 36.67
N LYS A 195 42.78 -12.20 37.38
CA LYS A 195 41.75 -11.15 37.46
C LYS A 195 41.41 -10.55 36.09
N ARG A 196 42.41 -10.26 35.26
CA ARG A 196 42.19 -9.75 33.88
C ARG A 196 41.58 -10.79 32.98
N ARG A 197 41.92 -12.06 33.15
CA ARG A 197 41.37 -13.19 32.40
C ARG A 197 39.89 -13.37 32.67
N ASN A 198 39.48 -13.29 33.93
CA ASN A 198 38.06 -13.34 34.30
C ASN A 198 37.29 -12.16 33.69
N LYS A 199 37.81 -10.93 33.82
CA LYS A 199 37.20 -9.74 33.19
C LYS A 199 37.07 -9.85 31.67
N TYR A 200 38.09 -10.37 30.99
CA TYR A 200 38.03 -10.61 29.56
C TYR A 200 36.99 -11.69 29.21
N SER A 201 36.94 -12.79 29.97
CA SER A 201 35.95 -13.85 29.78
C SER A 201 34.51 -13.31 29.89
N ASP A 202 34.23 -12.51 30.91
CA ASP A 202 32.91 -11.89 31.12
C ASP A 202 32.55 -10.93 29.98
N ALA A 203 33.49 -10.05 29.61
CA ALA A 203 33.30 -9.09 28.50
C ALA A 203 33.10 -9.80 27.16
N ARG A 204 33.83 -10.88 26.91
CA ARG A 204 33.71 -11.72 25.70
C ARG A 204 32.35 -12.40 25.65
N LEU A 205 31.88 -12.98 26.76
CA LEU A 205 30.56 -13.60 26.81
C LEU A 205 29.45 -12.56 26.55
N LYS A 206 29.58 -11.37 27.13
CA LYS A 206 28.63 -10.26 26.92
C LYS A 206 28.59 -9.79 25.46
N ALA A 207 29.76 -9.61 24.83
CA ALA A 207 29.86 -9.27 23.41
C ALA A 207 29.31 -10.36 22.50
N LEU A 208 29.54 -11.64 22.83
CA LEU A 208 29.03 -12.78 22.07
C LEU A 208 27.50 -12.86 22.11
N LYS A 209 26.90 -12.67 23.30
CA LYS A 209 25.44 -12.61 23.43
C LYS A 209 24.83 -11.47 22.61
N ALA A 210 25.41 -10.26 22.69
CA ALA A 210 24.93 -9.14 21.89
C ALA A 210 25.14 -9.32 20.38
N LYS A 211 26.20 -10.04 19.96
CA LYS A 211 26.40 -10.41 18.56
C LYS A 211 25.27 -11.32 18.05
N ASN A 212 24.92 -12.33 18.84
CA ASN A 212 23.85 -13.26 18.47
C ASN A 212 22.50 -12.52 18.36
N GLU A 213 22.20 -11.65 19.32
CA GLU A 213 20.99 -10.81 19.28
C GLU A 213 20.94 -9.92 18.04
N TYR A 214 22.05 -9.24 17.73
CA TYR A 214 22.17 -8.42 16.53
C TYR A 214 21.93 -9.24 15.25
N GLN A 215 22.47 -10.46 15.18
CA GLN A 215 22.27 -11.33 14.02
C GLN A 215 20.81 -11.79 13.87
N LEU A 216 20.13 -12.12 14.98
CA LEU A 216 18.70 -12.45 14.95
C LEU A 216 17.85 -11.26 14.47
N CYS A 217 18.11 -10.05 14.98
CA CYS A 217 17.42 -8.85 14.50
C CYS A 217 17.69 -8.56 13.02
N LEU A 218 18.91 -8.88 12.54
CA LEU A 218 19.28 -8.68 11.14
C LEU A 218 18.49 -9.63 10.22
N GLU A 219 18.41 -10.90 10.59
CA GLU A 219 17.64 -11.91 9.86
C GLU A 219 16.14 -11.58 9.87
N ALA A 220 15.58 -11.17 11.02
CA ALA A 220 14.20 -10.74 11.13
C ALA A 220 13.91 -9.51 10.24
N SER A 221 14.76 -8.49 10.29
CA SER A 221 14.60 -7.28 9.48
C SER A 221 14.65 -7.58 7.99
N ASN A 222 15.60 -8.41 7.55
CA ASN A 222 15.73 -8.81 6.15
C ASN A 222 14.50 -9.60 5.68
N THR A 223 13.98 -10.48 6.52
CA THR A 223 12.78 -11.27 6.22
C THR A 223 11.55 -10.36 6.06
N THR A 224 11.32 -9.44 6.99
CA THR A 224 10.20 -8.49 6.93
C THR A 224 10.29 -7.61 5.68
N ILE A 225 11.48 -7.07 5.38
CA ILE A 225 11.69 -6.23 4.19
C ILE A 225 11.48 -7.03 2.91
N HIS A 226 12.04 -8.24 2.84
CA HIS A 226 11.87 -9.10 1.67
C HIS A 226 10.41 -9.44 1.43
N LYS A 227 9.69 -9.86 2.48
CA LYS A 227 8.26 -10.16 2.40
C LYS A 227 7.48 -8.97 1.86
N TYR A 228 7.72 -7.77 2.39
CA TYR A 228 7.03 -6.56 1.94
C TYR A 228 7.23 -6.31 0.44
N PHE A 229 8.47 -6.36 -0.04
CA PHE A 229 8.76 -6.01 -1.44
C PHE A 229 8.40 -7.11 -2.44
N VAL A 230 8.38 -8.38 -2.03
CA VAL A 230 8.14 -9.53 -2.91
C VAL A 230 6.67 -9.96 -2.90
N GLU A 231 5.99 -9.87 -1.77
CA GLU A 231 4.62 -10.36 -1.60
C GLU A 231 3.67 -9.18 -1.38
N ASP A 232 3.78 -8.49 -0.24
CA ASP A 232 2.73 -7.59 0.24
C ASP A 232 2.51 -6.39 -0.71
N LEU A 233 3.58 -5.82 -1.28
CA LEU A 233 3.48 -4.69 -2.20
C LEU A 233 2.73 -5.06 -3.48
N SER A 234 2.94 -6.27 -4.01
CA SER A 234 2.23 -6.73 -5.21
C SER A 234 0.74 -6.90 -4.91
N ASP A 235 0.40 -7.50 -3.77
CA ASP A 235 -0.98 -7.71 -3.35
C ASP A 235 -1.72 -6.38 -3.15
N LEU A 236 -1.07 -5.40 -2.51
CA LEU A 236 -1.62 -4.05 -2.34
C LEU A 236 -1.90 -3.37 -3.69
N ILE A 237 -1.01 -3.52 -4.67
CA ILE A 237 -1.15 -2.95 -6.01
C ILE A 237 -2.25 -3.66 -6.81
N ASP A 238 -2.36 -4.98 -6.68
CA ASP A 238 -3.29 -5.80 -7.46
C ASP A 238 -4.73 -5.68 -6.98
N VAL A 239 -4.96 -5.54 -5.68
CA VAL A 239 -6.28 -5.20 -5.13
C VAL A 239 -6.78 -3.89 -5.73
N GLN A 240 -5.90 -2.90 -5.92
CA GLN A 240 -6.23 -1.64 -6.59
C GLN A 240 -6.38 -1.72 -8.12
N LYS A 241 -5.90 -2.79 -8.78
CA LYS A 241 -6.11 -2.97 -10.24
C LYS A 241 -7.47 -3.58 -10.55
N LYS A 242 -8.00 -4.38 -9.63
CA LYS A 242 -9.26 -5.11 -9.80
C LYS A 242 -10.50 -4.28 -9.45
N CYS A 243 -10.30 -3.09 -8.92
CA CYS A 243 -11.33 -2.09 -8.62
C CYS A 243 -11.26 -0.98 -9.67
#